data_AF-A0A8S1FFL0-F1
#
_entry.id   AF-A0A8S1FFL0-F1
#
_cell.length_a   1.000
_cell.length_b   1.000
_cell.length_c   1.000
_cell.angle_alpha   90.00
_cell.angle_beta   90.00
_cell.angle_gamma   90.00
#
_symmetry.space_group_name_H-M   'P 1'
#
loop_
_entity.id
_entity.type
_entity.pdbx_description
1 polymer ?
#
loop_
_entity_poly.entity_id
_entity_poly.type
_entity_poly.pdbx_seq_one_letter_code
_entity_poly.pdbx_strand_id
1 'polypeptide(L)'
;MYDDSSVAEQDVIEEKQCAKNEVWMDCPSCEERCGEKPKVTHSLLINQSKWLLIRFQPCPRICQPARCHCPAHKGYRRDAQGNCIFCHKSAQH
;
A
#
# COMPACT_ATOMS: atom_id res chain seq x y z
N MET A 1 -10.37 -51.51 13.26
CA MET A 1 -9.78 -50.46 14.12
C MET A 1 -9.36 -49.35 13.18
N TYR A 2 -10.18 -48.32 13.01
CA TYR A 2 -9.76 -47.11 12.31
C TYR A 2 -9.48 -46.09 13.41
N ASP A 3 -8.22 -45.72 13.56
CA ASP A 3 -7.79 -44.76 14.59
C ASP A 3 -8.41 -43.40 14.31
N ASP A 4 -9.42 -43.10 15.12
CA ASP A 4 -9.93 -41.79 15.43
C ASP A 4 -8.81 -41.02 16.14
N SER A 5 -8.10 -40.17 15.40
CA SER A 5 -7.27 -39.13 15.99
C SER A 5 -7.47 -37.86 15.21
N SER A 6 -8.65 -37.32 15.44
CA SER A 6 -9.02 -35.93 15.27
C SER A 6 -8.11 -35.04 16.12
N VAL A 7 -6.93 -34.71 15.60
CA VAL A 7 -6.25 -33.47 15.99
C VAL A 7 -6.52 -32.48 14.87
N ALA A 8 -7.65 -31.79 14.97
CA ALA A 8 -7.73 -30.47 14.39
C ALA A 8 -6.67 -29.65 15.12
N GLU A 9 -5.47 -29.53 14.53
CA GLU A 9 -4.65 -28.37 14.77
C GLU A 9 -5.54 -27.21 14.36
N GLN A 10 -6.21 -26.63 15.36
CA GLN A 10 -6.71 -25.29 15.26
C GLN A 10 -5.45 -24.46 15.10
N ASP A 11 -5.01 -24.31 13.85
CA ASP A 11 -4.17 -23.21 13.44
C ASP A 11 -4.88 -21.99 14.00
N VAL A 12 -4.36 -21.49 15.12
CA VAL A 12 -4.70 -20.17 15.60
C VAL A 12 -4.24 -19.29 14.45
N ILE A 13 -5.15 -18.98 13.53
CA ILE A 13 -4.97 -17.91 12.58
C ILE A 13 -4.84 -16.72 13.50
N GLU A 14 -3.60 -16.39 13.83
CA GLU A 14 -3.24 -15.18 14.54
C GLU A 14 -3.74 -14.08 13.60
N GLU A 15 -4.98 -13.62 13.84
CA GLU A 15 -5.61 -12.60 13.03
C GLU A 15 -4.69 -11.41 13.14
N LYS A 16 -3.88 -11.20 12.09
CA LYS A 16 -2.84 -10.19 12.10
C LYS A 16 -3.54 -8.85 12.29
N GLN A 17 -3.44 -8.33 13.52
CA GLN A 17 -4.24 -7.19 13.95
C GLN A 17 -3.70 -5.94 13.25
N CYS A 18 -4.33 -5.61 12.14
CA CYS A 18 -4.07 -4.39 11.41
C CYS A 18 -4.87 -3.24 12.00
N ALA A 19 -4.37 -2.00 11.81
CA ALA A 19 -5.11 -0.83 12.24
C ALA A 19 -6.42 -0.69 11.42
N LYS A 20 -7.29 0.19 11.88
CA LYS A 20 -8.58 0.44 11.21
C LYS A 20 -8.36 0.76 9.72
N ASN A 21 -9.13 0.08 8.86
CA ASN A 21 -9.10 0.16 7.39
C ASN A 21 -7.84 -0.36 6.71
N GLU A 22 -6.92 -0.99 7.43
CA GLU A 22 -5.79 -1.68 6.85
C GLU A 22 -6.11 -3.16 6.63
N VAL A 23 -5.44 -3.76 5.64
CA VAL A 23 -5.57 -5.18 5.33
C VAL A 23 -4.17 -5.80 5.36
N TRP A 24 -4.03 -6.93 6.03
CA TRP A 24 -2.77 -7.67 5.96
C TRP A 24 -2.53 -8.16 4.54
N MET A 25 -1.34 -7.88 4.01
CA MET A 25 -0.90 -8.40 2.72
C MET A 25 0.48 -9.02 2.86
N ASP A 26 0.69 -10.15 2.19
CA ASP A 26 2.01 -10.79 2.13
C ASP A 26 2.90 -10.15 1.05
N CYS A 27 2.30 -9.54 0.02
CA CYS A 27 2.98 -8.74 -0.99
C CYS A 27 2.32 -7.35 -1.14
N PRO A 28 2.53 -6.43 -0.18
CA PRO A 28 2.04 -5.07 -0.30
C PRO A 28 2.85 -4.26 -1.33
N SER A 29 2.17 -3.32 -1.97
CA SER A 29 2.77 -2.30 -2.83
C SER A 29 3.13 -1.04 -2.03
N CYS A 30 3.62 -0.01 -2.71
CA CYS A 30 3.78 1.30 -2.10
C CYS A 30 2.42 1.96 -1.82
N GLU A 31 2.36 2.75 -0.76
CA GLU A 31 1.18 3.52 -0.37
C GLU A 31 1.35 4.98 -0.79
N GLU A 32 0.24 5.63 -1.15
CA GLU A 32 0.23 7.07 -1.47
C GLU A 32 -0.56 7.82 -0.39
N ARG A 33 -0.39 9.14 -0.34
CA ARG A 33 -1.08 10.03 0.60
C ARG A 33 -2.25 10.74 -0.06
N CYS A 34 -3.27 11.12 0.71
CA CYS A 34 -4.32 12.01 0.19
C CYS A 34 -3.71 13.35 -0.27
N GLY A 35 -4.08 13.83 -1.46
CA GLY A 35 -3.65 15.14 -1.98
C GLY A 35 -2.23 15.20 -2.54
N GLU A 36 -1.44 14.12 -2.47
CA GLU A 36 -0.14 14.07 -3.16
C GLU A 36 -0.40 13.89 -4.65
N LYS A 37 -0.01 14.89 -5.45
CA LYS A 37 -0.08 14.78 -6.92
C LYS A 37 0.82 13.61 -7.34
N PRO A 38 0.39 12.74 -8.27
CA PRO A 38 1.27 11.72 -8.80
C PRO A 38 2.51 12.41 -9.34
N LYS A 39 3.71 11.88 -9.03
CA LYS A 39 5.00 12.41 -9.50
C LYS A 39 5.21 12.12 -11.01
N VAL A 40 4.21 12.43 -11.82
CA VAL A 40 4.21 12.39 -13.28
C VAL A 40 4.32 13.82 -13.78
N THR A 41 5.51 14.39 -13.70
CA THR A 41 5.84 15.53 -14.55
C THR A 41 6.00 14.99 -15.96
N HIS A 42 4.93 14.97 -16.73
CA HIS A 42 5.00 14.89 -18.19
C HIS A 42 5.53 16.25 -18.71
N SER A 43 6.73 16.64 -18.31
CA SER A 43 7.44 17.76 -18.92
C SER A 43 8.16 17.21 -20.14
N LEU A 44 7.49 17.30 -21.29
CA LEU A 44 8.11 17.35 -22.60
C LEU A 44 8.99 18.61 -22.70
N LEU A 45 10.07 18.68 -21.93
CA LEU A 45 11.08 19.73 -22.08
C LEU A 45 12.45 19.06 -22.15
N ILE A 46 12.74 18.65 -23.38
CA ILE A 46 14.06 18.34 -23.89
C ILE A 46 14.90 19.61 -23.70
N ASN A 47 15.79 19.65 -22.71
CA ASN A 47 17.05 20.36 -22.86
C ASN A 47 18.14 19.81 -21.94
N GLN A 48 19.31 19.65 -22.55
CA GLN A 48 20.39 18.79 -22.12
C GLN A 48 21.14 19.36 -20.90
N SER A 49 21.77 18.48 -20.12
CA SER A 49 22.90 18.78 -19.20
C SER A 49 22.66 18.86 -17.68
N LYS A 50 21.64 18.19 -17.13
CA LYS A 50 21.67 17.89 -15.69
C LYS A 50 21.09 16.50 -15.40
N TRP A 51 21.99 15.51 -15.37
CA TRP A 51 21.73 14.15 -14.88
C TRP A 51 21.51 14.16 -13.35
N LEU A 52 20.52 14.91 -12.88
CA LEU A 52 20.01 14.75 -11.53
C LEU A 52 18.87 13.74 -11.62
N LEU A 53 19.24 12.46 -11.55
CA LEU A 53 18.38 11.28 -11.29
C LEU A 53 16.90 11.63 -11.19
N ILE A 54 16.24 11.76 -12.35
CA ILE A 54 14.80 11.90 -12.44
C ILE A 54 14.24 10.58 -11.90
N ARG A 55 13.90 10.55 -10.61
CA ARG A 55 13.18 9.43 -10.00
C ARG A 55 11.74 9.48 -10.49
N PHE A 56 11.53 9.13 -11.76
CA PHE A 56 10.38 8.31 -12.12
C PHE A 56 10.51 7.06 -11.26
N GLN A 57 9.91 7.08 -10.08
CA GLN A 57 9.62 5.86 -9.35
C GLN A 57 8.12 5.71 -9.43
N PRO A 58 7.57 5.29 -10.59
CA PRO A 58 6.34 4.53 -10.52
C PRO A 58 6.59 3.43 -9.49
N CYS A 59 5.62 3.20 -8.61
CA CYS A 59 5.68 2.15 -7.61
C CYS A 59 6.34 0.90 -8.20
N PRO A 60 7.57 0.52 -7.79
CA PRO A 60 8.23 -0.61 -8.41
C PRO A 60 7.34 -1.83 -8.22
N ARG A 61 7.26 -2.69 -9.23
CA ARG A 61 6.51 -3.96 -9.19
C ARG A 61 7.25 -5.00 -8.34
N ILE A 62 7.70 -4.58 -7.17
CA ILE A 62 8.45 -5.36 -6.19
C ILE A 62 7.63 -5.35 -4.91
N CYS A 63 7.31 -6.55 -4.42
CA CYS A 63 6.63 -6.71 -3.15
C CYS A 63 7.46 -6.09 -2.03
N GLN A 64 6.83 -5.31 -1.17
CA GLN A 64 7.42 -5.00 0.12
C GLN A 64 7.19 -6.18 1.09
N PRO A 65 7.89 -6.24 2.23
CA PRO A 65 7.67 -7.30 3.21
C PRO A 65 6.22 -7.34 3.69
N ALA A 66 5.76 -8.52 4.08
CA ALA A 66 4.40 -8.73 4.55
C ALA A 66 4.06 -7.77 5.70
N ARG A 67 3.00 -6.97 5.53
CA ARG A 67 2.55 -5.99 6.51
C ARG A 67 1.10 -5.58 6.26
N CYS A 68 0.53 -4.86 7.22
CA CYS A 68 -0.71 -4.13 7.06
C CYS A 68 -0.55 -3.03 6.02
N HIS A 69 -1.39 -3.07 4.98
CA HIS A 69 -1.35 -2.15 3.87
C HIS A 69 -2.71 -1.48 3.66
N CYS A 70 -2.67 -0.17 3.41
CA CYS A 70 -3.84 0.66 3.19
C CYS A 70 -4.36 0.48 1.75
N PRO A 71 -5.57 -0.09 1.53
CA PRO A 71 -6.04 -0.50 0.22
C PRO A 71 -6.43 0.69 -0.68
N ALA A 72 -5.46 1.19 -1.43
CA ALA A 72 -5.60 2.27 -2.41
C ALA A 72 -6.71 2.04 -3.44
N HIS A 73 -6.90 0.80 -3.89
CA HIS A 73 -7.94 0.44 -4.87
C HIS A 73 -9.37 0.65 -4.34
N LYS A 74 -9.55 0.70 -3.01
CA LYS A 74 -10.83 1.01 -2.35
C LYS A 74 -10.96 2.49 -2.00
N GLY A 75 -10.01 3.34 -2.41
CA GLY A 75 -10.02 4.77 -2.11
C GLY A 75 -9.42 5.14 -0.75
N TYR A 76 -8.83 4.19 -0.02
CA TYR A 76 -8.13 4.47 1.23
C TYR A 76 -6.68 4.86 0.97
N ARG A 77 -6.18 5.87 1.67
CA ARG A 77 -4.78 6.31 1.62
C ARG A 77 -4.33 6.70 3.02
N ARG A 78 -3.02 6.87 3.19
CA ARG A 78 -2.50 7.38 4.46
C ARG A 78 -2.66 8.90 4.54
N ASP A 79 -3.04 9.38 5.71
CA ASP A 79 -2.93 10.80 6.06
C ASP A 79 -1.48 11.16 6.46
N ALA A 80 -1.25 12.41 6.87
CA ALA A 80 0.06 12.86 7.34
C ALA A 80 0.49 12.22 8.69
N GLN A 81 -0.46 11.69 9.45
CA GLN A 81 -0.27 11.03 10.74
C GLN A 81 0.02 9.53 10.59
N GLY A 82 -0.17 8.98 9.38
CA GLY A 82 0.02 7.57 9.07
C GLY A 82 -1.26 6.72 9.17
N ASN A 83 -2.43 7.31 9.42
CA ASN A 83 -3.70 6.58 9.50
C ASN A 83 -4.27 6.27 8.11
N CYS A 84 -4.85 5.08 7.94
CA CYS A 84 -5.53 4.69 6.71
C CYS A 84 -6.96 5.25 6.66
N ILE A 85 -7.15 6.34 5.93
CA ILE A 85 -8.42 7.06 5.81
C ILE A 85 -8.93 7.05 4.37
N PHE A 86 -10.25 7.15 4.21
CA PHE A 86 -10.87 7.27 2.89
C PHE A 86 -10.61 8.68 2.34
N CYS A 87 -9.90 8.81 1.21
CA CYS A 87 -9.76 10.12 0.57
C CYS A 87 -11.05 10.43 -0.21
N HIS A 88 -11.87 11.33 0.31
CA HIS A 88 -12.93 11.92 -0.49
C HIS A 88 -12.29 12.78 -1.60
N LYS A 89 -12.76 12.66 -2.85
CA LYS A 89 -12.26 13.45 -4.00
C LYS A 89 -12.54 14.96 -3.90
N SER A 90 -12.88 15.50 -2.72
CA SER A 90 -13.20 16.91 -2.51
C SER A 90 -12.44 17.49 -1.32
N ALA A 91 -11.17 17.80 -1.53
CA ALA A 91 -10.44 18.81 -0.77
C ALA A 91 -9.37 19.42 -1.69
N GLN A 92 -9.84 19.95 -2.82
CA GLN A 92 -9.15 20.98 -3.57
C GLN A 92 -10.02 22.22 -3.41
N HIS A 93 -9.56 23.16 -2.58
CA HIS A 93 -10.05 24.53 -2.59
C HIS A 93 -8.86 25.43 -2.94
#